data_AF-A0A2K3JUG0-F1
#
_entry.id   AF-A0A2K3JUG0-F1
#
_cell.length_a   1.000
_cell.length_b   1.000
_cell.length_c   1.000
_cell.angle_alpha   90.00
_cell.angle_beta   90.00
_cell.angle_gamma   90.00
#
_symmetry.space_group_name_H-M   'P 1'
#
loop_
_entity.id
_entity.type
_entity.pdbx_description
1 polymer ?
#
loop_
_entity_poly.entity_id
_entity_poly.type
_entity_poly.pdbx_seq_one_letter_code
_entity_poly.pdbx_strand_id
1 'polypeptide(L)'
;SVGADVNQKLFRGFATTAAVREGRLDILETLIKAGASQPACEEALLEASCHAQAGCEKLLMSSDLIRPQIAVQALVAACCRGFVDVVETLIKCGVDASATNSMLLQSLKP
;
A
#
# COMPACT_ATOMS: atom_id res chain seq x y z
N SER A 1 9.50 13.01 -27.58
CA SER A 1 9.86 11.98 -26.58
C SER A 1 8.71 11.00 -26.50
N VAL A 2 8.96 9.69 -26.57
CA VAL A 2 7.93 8.70 -26.19
C VAL A 2 7.90 8.73 -24.66
N GLY A 3 6.81 9.24 -24.08
CA GLY A 3 6.67 9.32 -22.63
C GLY A 3 6.58 7.92 -22.02
N ALA A 4 7.25 7.69 -20.89
CA ALA A 4 7.10 6.45 -20.14
C ALA A 4 5.71 6.42 -19.48
N ASP A 5 5.01 5.29 -19.59
CA ASP A 5 3.72 5.09 -18.94
C ASP A 5 3.95 4.66 -17.48
N VAL A 6 3.56 5.54 -16.54
CA VAL A 6 3.66 5.29 -15.09
C VAL A 6 2.85 4.07 -14.63
N ASN A 7 1.83 3.68 -15.40
CA ASN A 7 0.91 2.60 -15.08
C ASN A 7 1.25 1.28 -15.79
N GLN A 8 2.40 1.20 -16.46
CA GLN A 8 2.85 -0.04 -17.04
C GLN A 8 3.17 -1.06 -15.94
N LYS A 9 2.36 -2.13 -15.85
CA LYS A 9 2.59 -3.24 -14.94
C LYS A 9 3.57 -4.24 -15.56
N LEU A 10 4.63 -4.56 -14.82
CA LEU A 10 5.61 -5.59 -15.18
C LEU A 10 5.45 -6.82 -14.27
N PHE A 11 6.24 -7.86 -14.52
CA PHE A 11 6.23 -9.10 -13.73
C PHE A 11 6.39 -8.86 -12.21
N ARG A 12 7.16 -7.84 -11.82
CA ARG A 12 7.42 -7.48 -10.41
C ARG A 12 6.47 -6.41 -9.84
N GLY A 13 5.40 -6.09 -10.56
CA GLY A 13 4.43 -5.05 -10.20
C GLY A 13 4.65 -3.76 -10.98
N PHE A 14 4.18 -2.66 -10.40
CA PHE A 14 4.30 -1.32 -10.98
C PHE A 14 5.61 -0.64 -10.56
N ALA A 15 5.93 0.49 -11.19
CA ALA A 15 7.03 1.34 -10.75
C ALA A 15 6.86 1.78 -9.28
N THR A 16 5.62 2.02 -8.82
CA THR A 16 5.30 2.34 -7.43
C THR A 16 5.65 1.19 -6.48
N THR A 17 5.35 -0.05 -6.85
CA THR A 17 5.72 -1.26 -6.10
C THR A 17 7.24 -1.37 -5.93
N ALA A 18 8.00 -1.12 -7.00
CA ALA A 18 9.46 -1.13 -6.94
C ALA A 18 10.02 -0.02 -6.04
N ALA A 19 9.48 1.21 -6.14
CA ALA A 19 9.89 2.32 -5.28
C ALA A 19 9.64 2.03 -3.80
N VAL A 20 8.49 1.45 -3.47
CA VAL A 20 8.16 1.02 -2.10
C VAL A 20 9.12 -0.05 -1.60
N ARG A 21 9.34 -1.11 -2.38
CA ARG A 21 10.21 -2.23 -1.96
C ARG A 21 11.61 -1.77 -1.60
N GLU A 22 12.12 -0.76 -2.30
CA GLU A 22 13.44 -0.16 -2.09
C GLU A 22 13.42 1.04 -1.11
N GLY A 23 12.27 1.37 -0.51
CA GLY A 23 12.11 2.48 0.45
C GLY A 23 12.32 3.88 -0.14
N ARG A 24 12.12 4.04 -1.46
CA ARG A 24 12.37 5.28 -2.21
C ARG A 24 11.15 6.19 -2.18
N LEU A 25 10.96 6.89 -1.05
CA LEU A 25 9.82 7.77 -0.81
C LEU A 25 9.71 8.92 -1.82
N ASP A 26 10.84 9.53 -2.18
CA ASP A 26 10.98 10.61 -3.15
C ASP A 26 10.52 10.19 -4.56
N ILE A 27 10.91 8.98 -4.97
CA ILE A 27 10.51 8.39 -6.24
C ILE A 27 9.03 8.04 -6.20
N LEU A 28 8.53 7.46 -5.12
CA LEU A 28 7.12 7.12 -4.96
C LEU A 28 6.23 8.36 -5.07
N GLU A 29 6.60 9.46 -4.41
CA GLU A 29 5.87 10.72 -4.50
C GLU A 29 5.84 11.26 -5.93
N THR A 30 6.96 11.15 -6.65
CA THR A 30 7.05 11.56 -8.06
C THR A 30 6.12 10.73 -8.94
N LEU A 31 6.06 9.40 -8.73
CA LEU A 31 5.19 8.50 -9.48
C LEU A 31 3.70 8.78 -9.22
N ILE A 32 3.32 9.03 -7.97
CA ILE A 32 1.94 9.41 -7.61
C ILE A 32 1.56 10.73 -8.30
N LYS A 33 2.42 11.75 -8.24
CA LYS A 33 2.20 13.03 -8.94
C LYS A 33 2.14 12.89 -10.46
N ALA A 34 2.82 11.89 -11.02
CA ALA A 34 2.80 11.58 -12.45
C ALA A 34 1.52 10.84 -12.90
N GLY A 35 0.59 10.56 -11.99
CA GLY A 35 -0.68 9.90 -12.32
C GLY A 35 -0.66 8.39 -12.13
N ALA A 36 0.06 7.89 -11.12
CA ALA A 36 -0.07 6.49 -10.72
C ALA A 36 -1.53 6.15 -10.41
N SER A 37 -2.01 5.09 -11.03
CA SER A 37 -3.38 4.64 -10.94
C SER A 37 -3.67 4.02 -9.58
N GLN A 38 -4.96 3.92 -9.25
CA GLN A 38 -5.41 3.26 -8.05
C GLN A 38 -4.87 1.83 -7.89
N PRO A 39 -4.91 0.92 -8.90
CA PRO A 39 -4.31 -0.41 -8.77
C PRO A 39 -2.81 -0.37 -8.46
N ALA A 40 -2.08 0.60 -9.02
CA ALA A 40 -0.65 0.76 -8.77
C ALA A 40 -0.36 1.22 -7.33
N CYS A 41 -1.20 2.08 -6.77
CA CYS A 41 -1.06 2.55 -5.39
C CYS A 41 -1.53 1.50 -4.37
N GLU A 42 -2.61 0.78 -4.66
CA GLU A 42 -3.12 -0.30 -3.81
C GLU A 42 -2.12 -1.46 -3.71
N GLU A 43 -1.51 -1.88 -4.82
CA GLU A 43 -0.44 -2.90 -4.81
C GLU A 43 0.81 -2.41 -4.08
N ALA A 44 1.18 -1.14 -4.26
CA ALA A 44 2.30 -0.53 -3.54
C ALA A 44 2.04 -0.46 -2.03
N LEU A 45 0.80 -0.23 -1.58
CA LEU A 45 0.46 -0.21 -0.16
C LEU A 45 0.64 -1.60 0.46
N LEU A 46 0.13 -2.65 -0.19
CA LEU A 46 0.31 -4.03 0.28
C LEU A 46 1.79 -4.42 0.34
N GLU A 47 2.60 -3.97 -0.62
CA GLU A 47 4.05 -4.17 -0.61
C GLU A 47 4.69 -3.43 0.58
N ALA A 48 4.27 -2.20 0.90
CA ALA A 48 4.82 -1.42 2.01
C ALA A 48 4.61 -2.12 3.36
N SER A 49 3.42 -2.71 3.56
CA SER A 49 3.09 -3.52 4.73
C SER A 49 3.87 -4.84 4.79
N CYS A 50 4.50 -5.26 3.70
CA CYS A 50 5.38 -6.43 3.64
C CYS A 50 6.86 -6.11 3.91
N HIS A 51 7.25 -4.83 3.91
CA HIS A 51 8.65 -4.38 3.91
C HIS A 51 9.01 -3.34 4.98
N ALA A 52 8.16 -3.13 6.01
CA ALA A 52 8.36 -2.15 7.07
C ALA A 52 8.55 -0.71 6.57
N GLN A 53 7.80 -0.30 5.54
CA GLN A 53 7.96 1.00 4.88
C GLN A 53 6.92 2.04 5.34
N ALA A 54 6.92 2.37 6.63
CA ALA A 54 5.93 3.28 7.23
C ALA A 54 5.84 4.67 6.54
N GLY A 55 6.97 5.20 6.05
CA GLY A 55 6.98 6.45 5.29
C GLY A 55 6.19 6.36 3.97
N CYS A 56 6.35 5.26 3.25
CA CYS A 56 5.62 4.99 2.01
C CYS A 56 4.13 4.75 2.27
N GLU A 57 3.80 4.05 3.36
CA GLU A 57 2.40 3.86 3.75
C GLU A 57 1.70 5.17 4.03
N LYS A 58 2.32 6.05 4.83
CA LYS A 58 1.74 7.36 5.12
C LYS A 58 1.47 8.16 3.84
N LEU A 59 2.40 8.12 2.88
CA LEU A 59 2.24 8.81 1.61
C LEU A 59 1.08 8.22 0.79
N LEU A 60 1.01 6.89 0.65
CA LEU A 60 -0.06 6.22 -0.09
C LEU A 60 -1.43 6.42 0.54
N MET A 61 -1.53 6.31 1.86
CA MET A 61 -2.76 6.52 2.63
C MET A 61 -3.22 7.99 2.66
N SER A 62 -2.35 8.95 2.32
CA SER A 62 -2.74 10.35 2.14
C SER A 62 -3.43 10.64 0.81
N SER A 63 -3.47 9.65 -0.10
CA SER A 63 -4.20 9.74 -1.37
C SER A 63 -5.61 9.14 -1.26
N ASP A 64 -6.55 9.67 -2.04
CA ASP A 64 -7.90 9.11 -2.17
C ASP A 64 -7.95 7.84 -3.06
N LEU A 65 -6.79 7.27 -3.41
CA LEU A 65 -6.68 6.12 -4.30
C LEU A 65 -6.86 4.79 -3.56
N ILE A 66 -6.68 4.77 -2.24
CA ILE A 66 -6.71 3.53 -1.46
C ILE A 66 -8.13 3.25 -0.99
N ARG A 67 -8.70 2.13 -1.42
CA ARG A 67 -10.00 1.69 -0.91
C ARG A 67 -9.89 1.14 0.52
N PRO A 68 -10.90 1.33 1.38
CA PRO A 68 -10.88 0.87 2.76
C PRO A 68 -10.52 -0.61 2.93
N GLN A 69 -11.03 -1.50 2.06
CA GLN A 69 -10.72 -2.92 2.13
C GLN A 69 -9.23 -3.21 1.91
N ILE A 70 -8.54 -2.47 1.03
CA ILE A 70 -7.11 -2.65 0.80
C ILE A 70 -6.32 -2.15 2.00
N ALA A 71 -6.73 -1.04 2.60
CA ALA A 71 -6.11 -0.54 3.82
C ALA A 71 -6.25 -1.51 5.01
N VAL A 72 -7.39 -2.19 5.13
CA VAL A 72 -7.58 -3.28 6.11
C VAL A 72 -6.69 -4.48 5.79
N GLN A 73 -6.54 -4.86 4.51
CA GLN A 73 -5.61 -5.92 4.10
C GLN A 73 -4.16 -5.58 4.43
N ALA A 74 -3.74 -4.34 4.17
CA ALA A 74 -2.43 -3.81 4.53
C ALA A 74 -2.19 -3.92 6.06
N LEU A 75 -3.19 -3.54 6.87
CA LEU A 75 -3.12 -3.67 8.32
C LEU A 75 -2.96 -5.12 8.77
N VAL A 76 -3.73 -6.05 8.22
CA VAL A 76 -3.59 -7.48 8.52
C VAL A 76 -2.19 -7.98 8.14
N ALA A 77 -1.69 -7.60 6.95
CA ALA A 77 -0.37 -8.01 6.49
C ALA A 77 0.77 -7.50 7.38
N ALA A 78 0.67 -6.25 7.86
CA ALA A 78 1.60 -5.64 8.80
C ALA A 78 1.58 -6.36 10.16
N CYS A 79 0.39 -6.64 10.69
CA CYS A 79 0.20 -7.39 11.94
C CYS A 79 0.81 -8.79 11.86
N CYS A 80 0.57 -9.54 10.78
CA CYS A 80 1.14 -10.88 10.60
C CYS A 80 2.68 -10.90 10.56
N ARG A 81 3.30 -9.78 10.20
CA ARG A 81 4.77 -9.63 10.13
C ARG A 81 5.38 -8.96 11.37
N GLY A 82 4.56 -8.43 12.27
CA GLY A 82 5.02 -7.75 13.48
C GLY A 82 5.61 -6.36 13.23
N PHE A 83 5.26 -5.68 12.13
CA PHE A 83 5.72 -4.33 11.84
C PHE A 83 4.90 -3.28 12.59
N VAL A 84 5.28 -3.05 13.85
CA VAL A 84 4.52 -2.17 14.77
C VAL A 84 4.42 -0.73 14.27
N ASP A 85 5.49 -0.21 13.66
CA ASP A 85 5.56 1.14 13.10
C ASP A 85 4.58 1.36 11.93
N VAL A 86 4.48 0.36 11.07
CA VAL A 86 3.52 0.26 9.95
C VAL A 86 2.09 0.17 10.48
N VAL A 87 1.84 -0.73 11.45
CA VAL A 87 0.52 -0.85 12.12
C VAL A 87 0.07 0.47 12.75
N GLU A 88 0.95 1.14 13.49
CA GLU A 88 0.66 2.45 14.07
C GLU A 88 0.34 3.50 13.00
N THR A 89 1.07 3.47 11.89
CA THR A 89 0.88 4.42 10.79
C THR A 89 -0.49 4.24 10.14
N LEU A 90 -0.88 3.01 9.83
CA LEU A 90 -2.20 2.71 9.27
C LEU A 90 -3.34 3.11 10.21
N ILE A 91 -3.20 2.86 11.52
CA ILE A 91 -4.20 3.29 12.52
C ILE A 91 -4.29 4.83 12.57
N LYS A 92 -3.15 5.54 12.54
CA LYS A 92 -3.11 7.02 12.50
C LYS A 92 -3.73 7.57 11.21
N CYS A 93 -3.68 6.81 10.11
CA CYS A 93 -4.35 7.11 8.85
C CYS A 93 -5.86 6.76 8.85
N GLY A 94 -6.42 6.32 9.98
CA GLY A 94 -7.87 6.09 10.13
C GLY A 94 -8.34 4.71 9.68
N VAL A 95 -7.42 3.75 9.48
CA VAL A 95 -7.83 2.37 9.18
C VAL A 95 -8.52 1.77 10.40
N ASP A 96 -9.77 1.33 10.22
CA ASP A 96 -10.55 0.69 11.26
C ASP A 96 -10.00 -0.71 11.56
N ALA A 97 -9.32 -0.84 12.69
CA ALA A 97 -8.78 -2.10 13.16
C ALA A 97 -9.88 -3.14 13.47
N SER A 98 -11.11 -2.72 13.78
CA SER A 98 -12.22 -3.64 14.08
C SER A 98 -12.76 -4.34 12.83
N ALA A 99 -12.55 -3.75 11.65
CA ALA A 99 -12.95 -4.33 10.36
C ALA A 99 -12.13 -5.58 9.98
N THR A 100 -10.99 -5.82 10.62
CA THR A 100 -10.17 -7.02 10.42
C THR A 100 -10.92 -8.31 10.75
N ASN A 101 -11.83 -8.27 11.73
CA ASN A 101 -12.61 -9.45 12.13
C ASN A 101 -13.53 -9.93 11.00
N SER A 102 -14.14 -8.99 10.27
CA SER A 102 -14.99 -9.30 9.11
C SER A 102 -14.20 -9.90 7.94
N MET A 103 -12.97 -9.42 7.71
CA MET A 103 -12.09 -9.99 6.69
C MET A 103 -11.62 -11.40 7.05
N LEU A 104 -11.21 -11.62 8.29
CA LEU A 104 -10.80 -12.95 8.76
C LEU A 104 -11.95 -13.96 8.63
N LEU A 105 -13.18 -13.55 8.98
CA LEU A 105 -14.37 -14.38 8.82
C LEU A 105 -14.72 -14.67 7.35
N GLN A 106 -14.42 -13.76 6.42
CA GLN A 106 -14.60 -14.01 4.98
C GLN A 106 -13.52 -14.95 4.41
N SER A 107 -12.28 -14.85 4.87
CA SER A 107 -11.20 -15.78 4.51
C SER A 107 -11.36 -17.19 5.11
N LEU A 108 -12.21 -17.35 6.13
CA LEU A 108 -12.54 -18.63 6.77
C LEU A 108 -13.72 -19.36 6.12
N LYS A 109 -14.35 -18.81 5.09
CA LYS A 109 -15.38 -19.54 4.33
C LYS A 109 -14.70 -20.54 3.37
N PRO A 110 -14.99 -21.85 3.48
CA PRO A 110 -14.39 -22.88 2.64
C PRO A 110 -14.84 -22.80 1.17
#